data_AF-A0A946MHZ2-F1
#
_entry.id   AF-A0A946MHZ2-F1
#
_cell.length_a   1.000
_cell.length_b   1.000
_cell.length_c   1.000
_cell.angle_alpha   90.00
_cell.angle_beta   90.00
_cell.angle_gamma   90.00
#
_symmetry.space_group_name_H-M   'P 1'
#
loop_
_entity.id
_entity.type
_entity.pdbx_description
1 polymer ?
#
loop_
_entity_poly.entity_id
_entity_poly.type
_entity_poly.pdbx_seq_one_letter_code
_entity_poly.pdbx_strand_id
1 'polypeptide(L)' 'MTQFQAARRGEITPEMEFVATREQLEPEFIRDEIAIGRMVIPANTQHLKLGLEPMA' A
#
# COMPACT_ATOMS: atom_id res chain seq x y z
N MET A 1 12.47 1.00 -0.77
CA MET A 1 11.43 2.02 -0.51
C MET A 1 10.28 1.33 0.18
N THR A 2 9.74 1.89 1.27
CA THR A 2 8.60 1.30 2.00
C THR A 2 7.29 1.97 1.63
N GLN A 3 6.16 1.30 1.88
CA GLN A 3 4.82 1.85 1.65
C GLN A 3 4.58 3.12 2.48
N PHE A 4 5.04 3.12 3.74
CA PHE A 4 5.00 4.30 4.61
C PHE A 4 5.75 5.51 4.02
N GLN A 5 6.96 5.28 3.48
CA GLN A 5 7.74 6.34 2.87
C GLN A 5 7.10 6.88 1.58
N ALA A 6 6.51 6.00 0.75
CA ALA A 6 5.77 6.40 -0.45
C ALA A 6 4.54 7.24 -0.12
N ALA A 7 3.74 6.77 0.84
CA ALA A 7 2.55 7.47 1.33
C ALA A 7 2.87 8.89 1.83
N ARG A 8 3.93 9.06 2.63
CA ARG A 8 4.35 10.40 3.11
C ARG A 8 4.90 11.31 2.03
N ARG A 9 5.30 10.79 0.87
CA ARG A 9 5.64 11.59 -0.32
C ARG A 9 4.43 11.93 -1.19
N GLY A 10 3.23 11.46 -0.82
CA GLY A 10 2.02 11.63 -1.61
C GLY A 10 1.91 10.66 -2.80
N GLU A 11 2.78 9.65 -2.86
CA GLU A 11 2.80 8.67 -3.94
C GLU A 11 1.81 7.54 -3.65
N ILE A 12 0.98 7.20 -4.64
CA ILE A 12 0.14 6.00 -4.62
C ILE A 12 0.94 4.89 -5.31
N THR A 13 1.12 3.76 -4.63
CA THR A 13 1.87 2.61 -5.15
C THR A 13 0.94 1.57 -5.78
N PRO A 14 1.44 0.71 -6.68
CA PRO A 14 0.65 -0.40 -7.22
C PRO A 14 0.09 -1.32 -6.12
N GLU A 15 0.80 -1.48 -5.00
CA GLU A 15 0.30 -2.26 -3.86
C GLU A 15 -0.87 -1.56 -3.16
N MET A 16 -0.86 -0.23 -3.05
CA MET A 16 -2.01 0.53 -2.54
C MET A 16 -3.22 0.41 -3.46
N GLU A 17 -3.04 0.51 -4.78
CA GLU A 17 -4.13 0.34 -5.76
C GLU A 17 -4.73 -1.06 -5.73
N PHE A 18 -3.88 -2.09 -5.58
CA PHE A 18 -4.33 -3.48 -5.47
C PHE A 18 -5.20 -3.67 -4.22
N VAL A 19 -4.75 -3.18 -3.07
CA VAL A 19 -5.51 -3.25 -1.81
C VAL A 19 -6.80 -2.43 -1.90
N ALA A 20 -6.73 -1.22 -2.45
CA ALA A 20 -7.90 -0.35 -2.64
C ALA A 20 -9.00 -1.04 -3.47
N THR A 21 -8.61 -1.63 -4.61
CA THR A 21 -9.52 -2.39 -5.48
C THR A 21 -10.13 -3.59 -4.73
N ARG A 22 -9.32 -4.31 -3.97
CA ARG A 22 -9.74 -5.49 -3.22
C ARG A 22 -10.72 -5.16 -2.09
N GLU A 23 -10.46 -4.08 -1.36
CA GLU A 23 -11.27 -3.62 -0.22
C GLU A 23 -12.42 -2.69 -0.64
N GLN A 24 -12.57 -2.39 -1.94
CA GLN A 24 -13.57 -1.45 -2.48
C GLN A 24 -13.45 -0.05 -1.87
N LEU A 25 -12.21 0.42 -1.70
CA LEU A 25 -11.86 1.73 -1.17
C LEU A 25 -11.12 2.56 -2.23
N GLU A 26 -11.05 3.86 -2.02
CA GLU A 26 -10.25 4.75 -2.87
C GLU A 26 -8.74 4.61 -2.55
N PRO A 27 -7.84 4.57 -3.55
CA PRO A 27 -6.39 4.49 -3.32
C PRO A 27 -5.82 5.63 -2.46
N GLU A 28 -6.39 6.84 -2.59
CA GLU A 28 -6.03 8.01 -1.79
C GLU A 28 -6.31 7.79 -0.31
N PHE A 29 -7.42 7.11 0.02
CA PHE A 29 -7.76 6.79 1.41
C PHE A 29 -6.74 5.84 2.01
N ILE A 30 -6.37 4.78 1.29
CA ILE A 30 -5.33 3.83 1.71
C ILE A 30 -4.00 4.54 1.92
N ARG A 31 -3.58 5.39 0.97
CA ARG A 31 -2.37 6.21 1.09
C ARG A 31 -2.40 7.07 2.35
N ASP A 32 -3.52 7.76 2.62
CA ASP A 32 -3.63 8.67 3.77
C ASP A 32 -3.56 7.92 5.10
N GLU A 33 -4.24 6.77 5.21
CA GLU A 33 -4.19 5.92 6.40
C GLU A 33 -2.78 5.33 6.64
N ILE A 34 -2.06 5.00 5.56
CA ILE A 34 -0.65 4.58 5.64
C ILE A 34 0.25 5.77 6.04
N ALA A 35 0.02 6.97 5.51
CA ALA A 35 0.83 8.16 5.80
C ALA A 35 0.74 8.57 7.28
N ILE A 36 -0.43 8.42 7.90
CA ILE A 36 -0.63 8.67 9.34
C ILE A 36 -0.24 7.48 10.23
N GLY A 37 0.09 6.33 9.63
CA GLY A 37 0.53 5.12 10.33
C GLY A 37 -0.59 4.29 10.97
N ARG A 38 -1.85 4.49 10.54
CA ARG A 38 -3.00 3.70 11.02
C ARG A 38 -3.21 2.41 10.22
N MET A 39 -2.69 2.35 9.00
CA MET A 39 -2.73 1.18 8.12
C MET A 39 -1.31 0.78 7.67
N VAL A 40 -1.08 -0.50 7.44
CA VAL A 40 0.22 -1.03 6.97
C VAL A 40 -0.01 -2.09 5.90
N ILE A 41 0.66 -1.96 4.75
CA ILE A 41 0.71 -3.02 3.73
C ILE A 41 2.07 -3.72 3.81
N PRO A 42 2.14 -4.97 4.32
CA PRO A 42 3.38 -5.74 4.35
C PRO A 42 3.75 -6.26 2.95
N ALA A 43 4.37 -5.40 2.15
CA ALA A 43 4.79 -5.70 0.78
C ALA A 43 6.32 -5.68 0.64
N ASN A 44 6.98 -6.72 1.16
CA ASN A 44 8.43 -6.88 0.95
C ASN A 44 8.71 -7.12 -0.54
N THR A 45 9.59 -6.33 -1.13
CA THR A 45 9.93 -6.39 -2.57
C THR A 45 10.45 -7.74 -3.04
N GLN A 46 11.11 -8.53 -2.19
CA GLN A 46 11.54 -9.88 -2.57
C GLN A 46 10.38 -10.87 -2.57
N HIS A 47 9.45 -10.74 -1.63
CA HIS A 47 8.27 -11.61 -1.58
C HIS A 47 7.26 -11.27 -2.69
N LEU A 48 7.14 -10.00 -3.05
CA LEU A 48 6.35 -9.56 -4.20
C LEU A 48 6.78 -10.25 -5.50
N LYS A 49 8.10 -10.42 -5.72
CA LYS A 49 8.62 -11.14 -6.90
C LYS A 49 8.27 -12.62 -6.92
N LEU A 50 7.96 -13.20 -5.76
CA LEU A 50 7.54 -14.60 -5.63
C LEU A 50 6.01 -14.78 -5.77
N GLY A 51 5.27 -13.70 -6.04
CA GLY A 51 3.82 -13.73 -6.23
C GLY A 51 3.01 -13.43 -4.98
N LEU A 52 3.56 -12.68 -4.01
CA LEU A 52 2.76 -12.17 -2.89
C LEU A 52 1.63 -11.28 -3.40
N GLU A 53 0.41 -11.55 -2.95
CA GLU A 53 -0.75 -10.68 -3.12
C GLU A 53 -0.85 -9.70 -1.93
N PRO A 54 -0.76 -8.38 -2.16
CA PRO A 54 -0.84 -7.38 -1.09
C PRO A 54 -2.19 -7.40 -0.35
N MET A 55 -2.15 -7.14 0.95
CA MET A 55 -3.29 -6.92 1.84
C MET A 55 -2.92 -5.84 2.86
N ALA A 56 -3.91 -5.13 3.41
CA ALA A 56 -3.75 -4.12 4.46
C ALA A 56 -4.20 -4.62 5.84
#